data_AF-X1T3R9-F1
#
_entry.id   AF-X1T3R9-F1
#
_cell.length_a   1.000
_cell.length_b   1.000
_cell.length_c   1.000
_cell.angle_alpha   90.00
_cell.angle_beta   90.00
_cell.angle_gamma   90.00
#
_symmetry.space_group_name_H-M   'P 1'
#
loop_
_entity.id
_entity.type
_entity.pdbx_description
1 polymer ?
#
loop_
_entity_poly.entity_id
_entity_poly.type
_entity_poly.pdbx_seq_one_letter_code
_entity_poly.pdbx_strand_id
1 'polypeptide(L)'
;VYTDFPMMITRFKNGWITEDDIRTWLRGLEIPEDRITQFIEEKTKPEKPAQVETERQATATEIMKGVKKEFISWPEGVEMLRELGYDAETANFKLTVYGAVTSGSPETYSEFKQMTQAYRKSQGLSYREVPPELVEAEKALKTAQRELQDATAEGVKEPKLSPFAKAVSDAEYRYRQLLLKWQAEGK
;
A
#
# COMPACT_ATOMS: atom_id res chain seq x y z
N VAL A 1 2.39 -47.24 -2.63
CA VAL A 1 1.14 -46.81 -1.94
C VAL A 1 1.39 -45.63 -1.01
N TYR A 2 2.23 -45.74 0.04
CA TYR A 2 2.46 -44.62 0.99
C TYR A 2 3.31 -43.44 0.44
N THR A 3 4.08 -43.65 -0.64
CA THR A 3 4.93 -42.62 -1.28
C THR A 3 4.20 -41.78 -2.33
N ASP A 4 3.19 -42.35 -3.00
CA ASP A 4 2.47 -41.70 -4.10
C ASP A 4 1.46 -40.67 -3.59
N PHE A 5 1.00 -40.88 -2.36
CA PHE A 5 -0.03 -40.07 -1.73
C PHE A 5 0.41 -38.62 -1.46
N PRO A 6 1.56 -38.34 -0.80
CA PRO A 6 2.06 -36.95 -0.67
C PRO A 6 2.25 -36.26 -2.03
N MET A 7 2.67 -37.01 -3.06
CA MET A 7 2.86 -36.49 -4.40
C MET A 7 1.53 -36.10 -5.06
N MET A 8 0.50 -36.93 -4.98
CA MET A 8 -0.84 -36.62 -5.54
C MET A 8 -1.46 -35.39 -4.91
N ILE A 9 -1.37 -35.24 -3.58
CA ILE A 9 -1.86 -34.03 -2.91
C ILE A 9 -1.08 -32.80 -3.36
N THR A 10 0.23 -32.91 -3.53
CA THR A 10 1.06 -31.81 -4.04
C THR A 10 0.64 -31.42 -5.46
N ARG A 11 0.38 -32.39 -6.34
CA ARG A 11 -0.08 -32.11 -7.71
C ARG A 11 -1.45 -31.43 -7.75
N PHE A 12 -2.37 -31.83 -6.87
CA PHE A 12 -3.70 -31.23 -6.77
C PHE A 12 -3.66 -29.81 -6.19
N LYS A 13 -2.89 -29.59 -5.13
CA LYS A 13 -2.65 -28.24 -4.58
C LYS A 13 -2.05 -27.28 -5.61
N ASN A 14 -1.14 -27.80 -6.44
CA ASN A 14 -0.54 -27.03 -7.54
C ASN A 14 -1.45 -26.92 -8.79
N GLY A 15 -2.66 -27.50 -8.77
CA GLY A 15 -3.61 -27.46 -9.89
C GLY A 15 -3.23 -28.30 -11.12
N TRP A 16 -2.29 -29.24 -10.99
CA TRP A 16 -1.83 -30.10 -12.09
C TRP A 16 -2.75 -31.31 -12.34
N ILE A 17 -3.60 -31.63 -11.37
CA ILE A 17 -4.66 -32.65 -11.47
C ILE A 17 -5.94 -32.08 -10.87
N THR A 18 -7.09 -32.56 -11.34
CA THR A 18 -8.41 -32.11 -10.90
C THR A 18 -8.89 -32.89 -9.68
N GLU A 19 -9.99 -32.42 -9.07
CA GLU A 19 -10.64 -33.14 -7.98
C GLU A 19 -11.12 -34.53 -8.42
N ASP A 20 -11.61 -34.64 -9.66
CA ASP A 20 -12.10 -35.89 -10.23
C ASP A 20 -10.96 -36.90 -10.45
N ASP A 21 -9.76 -36.41 -10.81
CA ASP A 21 -8.55 -37.23 -10.92
C ASP A 21 -8.15 -37.82 -9.56
N ILE A 22 -8.23 -37.02 -8.49
CA ILE A 22 -7.99 -37.50 -7.11
C ILE A 22 -9.06 -38.49 -6.67
N ARG A 23 -10.35 -38.21 -6.91
CA ARG A 23 -11.43 -39.13 -6.57
C ARG A 23 -11.27 -40.47 -7.26
N THR A 24 -10.94 -40.44 -8.55
CA THR A 24 -10.70 -41.65 -9.36
C THR A 24 -9.51 -42.45 -8.82
N TRP A 25 -8.43 -41.78 -8.45
CA TRP A 25 -7.25 -42.43 -7.85
C TRP A 25 -7.56 -43.04 -6.47
N LEU A 26 -8.28 -42.32 -5.60
CA LEU A 26 -8.66 -42.80 -4.27
C LEU A 26 -9.67 -43.96 -4.33
N ARG A 27 -10.61 -43.95 -5.28
CA ARG A 27 -11.51 -45.09 -5.54
C ARG A 27 -10.73 -46.32 -6.00
N GLY A 28 -9.68 -46.14 -6.82
CA GLY A 28 -8.79 -47.22 -7.26
C GLY A 28 -8.01 -47.89 -6.11
N LEU A 29 -7.95 -47.24 -4.94
CA LEU A 29 -7.39 -47.79 -3.69
C LEU A 29 -8.46 -48.38 -2.77
N GLU A 30 -9.69 -48.58 -3.28
CA GLU A 30 -10.85 -49.09 -2.53
C GLU A 30 -11.22 -48.25 -1.29
N ILE A 31 -10.90 -46.95 -1.33
CA ILE A 31 -11.29 -46.03 -0.25
C ILE A 31 -12.78 -45.70 -0.41
N PRO A 32 -13.58 -45.80 0.68
CA PRO A 32 -15.00 -45.43 0.67
C PRO A 32 -15.24 -43.96 0.28
N GLU A 33 -16.30 -43.68 -0.50
CA GLU A 33 -16.63 -42.32 -1.01
C GLU A 33 -16.87 -41.27 0.08
N ASP A 34 -17.44 -41.68 1.22
CA ASP A 34 -17.59 -40.85 2.42
C ASP A 34 -16.22 -40.41 2.97
N ARG A 35 -15.26 -41.34 3.00
CA ARG A 35 -13.88 -41.04 3.41
C ARG A 35 -13.16 -40.16 2.39
N ILE A 36 -13.40 -40.36 1.10
CA ILE A 36 -12.85 -39.53 0.02
C ILE A 36 -13.36 -38.09 0.14
N THR A 37 -14.65 -37.90 0.38
CA THR A 37 -15.27 -36.57 0.52
C THR A 37 -14.70 -35.82 1.71
N GLN A 38 -14.68 -36.45 2.89
CA GLN A 38 -14.05 -35.87 4.08
C GLN A 38 -12.58 -35.52 3.84
N PHE A 39 -11.87 -36.37 3.10
CA PHE A 39 -10.46 -36.19 2.82
C PHE A 39 -10.19 -34.98 1.90
N ILE A 40 -11.01 -34.82 0.86
CA ILE A 40 -10.97 -33.65 -0.01
C ILE A 40 -11.28 -32.40 0.82
N GLU A 41 -12.32 -32.38 1.63
CA GLU A 41 -12.64 -31.23 2.48
C GLU A 41 -11.50 -30.85 3.45
N GLU A 42 -10.86 -31.84 4.10
CA GLU A 42 -9.77 -31.61 5.05
C GLU A 42 -8.46 -31.13 4.40
N LYS A 43 -8.16 -31.58 3.18
CA LYS A 43 -6.89 -31.27 2.48
C LYS A 43 -7.00 -30.15 1.48
N THR A 44 -8.20 -29.87 0.99
CA THR A 44 -8.54 -28.72 0.17
C THR A 44 -8.95 -27.56 1.09
N LYS A 45 -8.05 -27.15 1.99
CA LYS A 45 -8.13 -25.78 2.52
C LYS A 45 -8.17 -24.86 1.30
N PRO A 46 -9.09 -23.90 1.23
CA PRO A 46 -9.19 -23.03 0.07
C PRO A 46 -7.86 -22.28 -0.05
N GLU A 47 -7.02 -22.71 -0.99
CA GLU A 47 -5.75 -22.07 -1.37
C GLU A 47 -6.03 -20.92 -2.36
N LYS A 48 -7.22 -20.95 -2.98
CA LYS A 48 -7.78 -19.90 -3.86
C LYS A 48 -7.86 -18.47 -3.27
N PRO A 49 -8.14 -18.21 -1.98
CA PRO A 49 -8.27 -16.85 -1.46
C PRO A 49 -6.96 -16.06 -1.51
N ALA A 50 -5.82 -16.73 -1.26
CA ALA A 50 -4.52 -16.07 -1.20
C ALA A 50 -4.00 -15.68 -2.60
N GLN A 51 -4.22 -16.55 -3.60
CA GLN A 51 -3.92 -16.24 -5.00
C GLN A 51 -4.81 -15.12 -5.52
N VAL A 52 -6.13 -15.20 -5.27
CA VAL A 52 -7.10 -14.16 -5.66
C VAL A 52 -6.76 -12.81 -5.03
N GLU A 53 -6.33 -12.77 -3.76
CA GLU A 53 -5.90 -11.53 -3.11
C GLU A 53 -4.61 -10.96 -3.73
N THR A 54 -3.64 -11.83 -4.06
CA THR A 54 -2.38 -11.42 -4.70
C THR A 54 -2.63 -10.86 -6.11
N GLU A 55 -3.46 -11.54 -6.90
CA GLU A 55 -3.88 -11.08 -8.23
C GLU A 55 -4.67 -9.78 -8.15
N ARG A 56 -5.59 -9.65 -7.18
CA ARG A 56 -6.32 -8.41 -6.91
C ARG A 56 -5.38 -7.24 -6.60
N GLN A 57 -4.35 -7.47 -5.80
CA GLN A 57 -3.35 -6.45 -5.47
C GLN A 57 -2.49 -6.06 -6.68
N ALA A 58 -2.12 -7.02 -7.52
CA ALA A 58 -1.40 -6.76 -8.76
C ALA A 58 -2.26 -5.92 -9.72
N THR A 59 -3.53 -6.29 -9.94
CA THR A 59 -4.44 -5.52 -10.79
C THR A 59 -4.70 -4.11 -10.24
N ALA A 60 -4.89 -3.97 -8.93
CA ALA A 60 -4.99 -2.66 -8.30
C ALA A 60 -3.76 -1.80 -8.56
N THR A 61 -2.56 -2.40 -8.53
CA THR A 61 -1.31 -1.70 -8.83
C THR A 61 -1.25 -1.21 -10.27
N GLU A 62 -1.70 -2.02 -11.23
CA GLU A 62 -1.76 -1.60 -12.63
C GLU A 62 -2.79 -0.49 -12.87
N ILE A 63 -3.95 -0.53 -12.21
CA ILE A 63 -4.94 0.57 -12.25
C ILE A 63 -4.32 1.86 -11.72
N MET A 64 -3.65 1.81 -10.57
CA MET A 64 -3.01 3.00 -10.00
C MET A 64 -1.91 3.56 -10.92
N LYS A 65 -1.16 2.70 -11.64
CA LYS A 65 -0.21 3.13 -12.69
C LYS A 65 -0.92 3.77 -13.88
N GLY A 66 -2.06 3.22 -14.29
CA GLY A 66 -2.90 3.77 -15.36
C GLY A 66 -3.33 5.21 -15.05
N VAL A 67 -3.83 5.45 -13.84
CA VAL A 67 -4.20 6.80 -13.37
C VAL A 67 -2.99 7.73 -13.34
N LYS A 68 -1.87 7.27 -12.77
CA LYS A 68 -0.63 8.06 -12.68
C LYS A 68 -0.05 8.47 -14.05
N LYS A 69 -0.22 7.62 -15.06
CA LYS A 69 0.22 7.88 -16.44
C LYS A 69 -0.85 8.59 -17.27
N GLU A 70 -1.97 8.99 -16.66
CA GLU A 70 -3.11 9.65 -17.32
C GLU A 70 -3.74 8.80 -18.45
N PHE A 71 -3.55 7.48 -18.43
CA PHE A 71 -4.22 6.57 -19.37
C PHE A 71 -5.69 6.36 -19.02
N ILE A 72 -6.04 6.53 -17.75
CA ILE A 72 -7.40 6.56 -17.23
C ILE A 72 -7.51 7.73 -16.25
N SER A 73 -8.70 8.33 -16.16
CA SER A 73 -8.96 9.44 -15.24
C SER A 73 -9.07 8.97 -13.79
N TRP A 74 -8.99 9.91 -12.85
CA TRP A 74 -9.16 9.60 -11.43
C TRP A 74 -10.50 8.93 -11.10
N PRO A 75 -11.68 9.44 -11.56
CA PRO A 75 -12.95 8.79 -11.29
C PRO A 75 -13.02 7.37 -11.86
N GLU A 76 -12.47 7.15 -13.06
CA GLU A 76 -12.40 5.80 -13.66
C GLU A 76 -11.53 4.86 -12.84
N GLY A 77 -10.37 5.33 -12.35
CA GLY A 77 -9.52 4.55 -11.46
C GLY A 77 -10.21 4.16 -10.14
N VAL A 78 -11.01 5.06 -9.57
CA VAL A 78 -11.80 4.76 -8.35
C VAL A 78 -12.82 3.67 -8.64
N GLU A 79 -13.59 3.77 -9.72
CA GLU A 79 -14.58 2.76 -10.08
C GLU A 79 -13.94 1.40 -10.39
N MET A 80 -12.83 1.36 -11.12
CA MET A 80 -12.10 0.11 -11.39
C MET A 80 -11.56 -0.55 -10.12
N LEU A 81 -11.11 0.22 -9.12
CA LEU A 81 -10.74 -0.33 -7.82
C LEU A 81 -11.97 -0.83 -7.04
N ARG A 82 -13.13 -0.18 -7.18
CA ARG A 82 -14.38 -0.67 -6.57
C ARG A 82 -14.85 -1.98 -7.18
N GLU A 83 -14.67 -2.18 -8.48
CA GLU A 83 -14.94 -3.46 -9.16
C GLU A 83 -14.04 -4.60 -8.62
N LEU A 84 -12.83 -4.29 -8.15
CA LEU A 84 -11.96 -5.22 -7.45
C LEU A 84 -12.40 -5.49 -5.99
N GLY A 85 -13.46 -4.84 -5.51
CA GLY A 85 -13.99 -5.02 -4.15
C GLY A 85 -13.32 -4.14 -3.09
N TYR A 86 -12.63 -3.07 -3.49
CA TYR A 86 -12.25 -2.01 -2.54
C TYR A 86 -13.44 -1.08 -2.30
N ASP A 87 -13.62 -0.61 -1.08
CA ASP A 87 -14.58 0.48 -0.82
C ASP A 87 -14.05 1.81 -1.40
N ALA A 88 -14.95 2.79 -1.53
CA ALA A 88 -14.63 4.08 -2.15
C ALA A 88 -13.56 4.88 -1.39
N GLU A 89 -13.49 4.77 -0.06
CA GLU A 89 -12.49 5.47 0.76
C GLU A 89 -11.11 4.82 0.55
N THR A 90 -11.04 3.50 0.60
CA THR A 90 -9.81 2.73 0.34
C THR A 90 -9.30 2.93 -1.09
N ALA A 91 -10.19 2.95 -2.09
CA ALA A 91 -9.84 3.19 -3.48
C ALA A 91 -9.22 4.59 -3.67
N ASN A 92 -9.87 5.63 -3.13
CA ASN A 92 -9.34 7.00 -3.17
C ASN A 92 -7.99 7.09 -2.46
N PHE A 93 -7.87 6.54 -1.24
CA PHE A 93 -6.61 6.55 -0.50
C PHE A 93 -5.47 5.90 -1.29
N LYS A 94 -5.72 4.74 -1.92
CA LYS A 94 -4.74 4.06 -2.78
C LYS A 94 -4.27 4.95 -3.93
N LEU A 95 -5.20 5.60 -4.62
CA LEU A 95 -4.88 6.51 -5.73
C LEU A 95 -4.14 7.75 -5.24
N THR A 96 -4.53 8.36 -4.12
CA THR A 96 -3.82 9.53 -3.55
C THR A 96 -2.39 9.21 -3.13
N VAL A 97 -2.17 8.02 -2.59
CA VAL A 97 -0.83 7.56 -2.20
C VAL A 97 0.03 7.21 -3.43
N TYR A 98 -0.56 6.60 -4.46
CA TYR A 98 0.19 6.11 -5.62
C TYR A 98 0.41 7.17 -6.70
N GLY A 99 -0.65 7.92 -7.01
CA GLY A 99 -0.70 9.00 -7.98
C GLY A 99 -0.12 10.27 -7.38
N ALA A 100 1.20 10.41 -7.44
CA ALA A 100 1.79 11.74 -7.34
C ALA A 100 1.21 12.61 -8.47
N VAL A 101 0.84 13.85 -8.12
CA VAL A 101 0.35 14.97 -8.96
C VAL A 101 -1.18 15.09 -9.10
N THR A 102 -1.89 15.25 -7.98
CA THR A 102 -3.19 15.96 -7.95
C THR A 102 -3.30 16.81 -6.68
N SER A 103 -4.17 17.83 -6.71
CA SER A 103 -4.45 18.67 -5.52
C SER A 103 -4.98 17.78 -4.39
N GLY A 104 -4.16 17.54 -3.35
CA GLY A 104 -4.49 16.66 -2.23
C GLY A 104 -3.53 15.48 -2.03
N SER A 105 -2.55 15.26 -2.92
CA SER A 105 -1.45 14.33 -2.65
C SER A 105 -0.53 14.88 -1.54
N PRO A 106 -0.01 14.02 -0.65
CA PRO A 106 0.91 14.48 0.38
C PRO A 106 2.20 14.98 -0.27
N GLU A 107 2.61 16.21 0.06
CA GLU A 107 3.84 16.82 -0.42
C GLU A 107 5.02 16.53 0.51
N THR A 108 4.74 16.19 1.76
CA THR A 108 5.72 15.97 2.82
C THR A 108 5.56 14.59 3.46
N TYR A 109 6.61 14.10 4.12
CA TYR A 109 6.55 12.82 4.83
C TYR A 109 5.51 12.87 5.96
N SER A 110 5.43 13.99 6.69
CA SER A 110 4.47 14.15 7.78
C SER A 110 3.02 14.15 7.29
N GLU A 111 2.70 14.73 6.14
CA GLU A 111 1.36 14.62 5.53
C GLU A 111 1.03 13.18 5.16
N PHE A 112 1.97 12.50 4.50
CA PHE A 112 1.80 11.08 4.18
C PHE A 112 1.54 10.28 5.46
N LYS A 113 2.30 10.58 6.51
CA LYS A 113 2.13 9.90 7.79
C LYS A 113 0.78 10.23 8.42
N GLN A 114 0.35 11.48 8.40
CA GLN A 114 -0.96 11.92 8.89
C GLN A 114 -2.10 11.18 8.18
N MET A 115 -2.04 11.06 6.85
CA MET A 115 -3.02 10.31 6.07
C MET A 115 -3.06 8.83 6.45
N THR A 116 -1.89 8.18 6.55
CA THR A 116 -1.85 6.76 6.95
C THR A 116 -2.37 6.53 8.37
N GLN A 117 -2.16 7.48 9.29
CA GLN A 117 -2.65 7.40 10.66
C GLN A 117 -4.16 7.66 10.76
N ALA A 118 -4.69 8.58 9.95
CA ALA A 118 -6.13 8.81 9.82
C ALA A 118 -6.84 7.56 9.28
N TYR A 119 -6.27 6.89 8.27
CA TYR A 119 -6.79 5.61 7.78
C TYR A 119 -6.76 4.53 8.87
N ARG A 120 -5.65 4.40 9.61
CA ARG A 120 -5.59 3.45 10.74
C ARG A 120 -6.68 3.75 11.79
N LYS A 121 -6.91 5.03 12.09
CA LYS A 121 -7.97 5.47 13.00
C LYS A 121 -9.36 5.09 12.48
N SER A 122 -9.67 5.29 11.19
CA SER A 122 -10.98 4.92 10.62
C SER A 122 -11.22 3.41 10.60
N GLN A 123 -10.15 2.62 10.48
CA GLN A 123 -10.18 1.15 10.55
C GLN A 123 -10.17 0.61 11.99
N GLY A 124 -10.23 1.47 13.02
CA GLY A 124 -10.17 1.04 14.43
C GLY A 124 -8.84 0.43 14.85
N LEU A 125 -7.78 0.62 14.06
CA LEU A 125 -6.43 0.15 14.35
C LEU A 125 -5.71 1.12 15.29
N SER A 126 -4.70 0.62 16.01
CA SER A 126 -3.76 1.46 16.74
C SER A 126 -3.20 2.54 15.83
N TYR A 127 -3.38 3.81 16.20
CA TYR A 127 -2.90 4.96 15.44
C TYR A 127 -2.15 5.93 16.35
N ARG A 128 -1.37 6.81 15.74
CA ARG A 128 -0.65 7.89 16.41
C ARG A 128 -0.88 9.17 15.63
N GLU A 129 -1.46 10.15 16.30
CA GLU A 129 -1.75 11.43 15.69
C GLU A 129 -0.45 12.15 15.32
N VAL A 130 -0.40 12.67 14.09
CA VAL A 130 0.68 13.54 13.62
C VAL A 130 0.22 14.97 13.85
N PRO A 131 0.92 15.75 14.68
CA PRO A 131 0.51 17.12 14.99
C PRO A 131 0.46 17.99 13.73
N PRO A 132 -0.59 18.83 13.53
CA PRO A 132 -0.66 19.76 12.41
C PRO A 132 0.56 20.69 12.34
N GLU A 133 1.09 21.12 13.48
CA GLU A 133 2.29 21.96 13.54
C GLU A 133 3.53 21.30 12.92
N LEU A 134 3.66 19.97 13.04
CA LEU A 134 4.78 19.22 12.46
C LEU A 134 4.66 19.19 10.93
N VAL A 135 3.45 18.98 10.43
CA VAL A 135 3.14 19.01 8.99
C VAL A 135 3.46 20.38 8.40
N GLU A 136 2.96 21.45 9.02
CA GLU A 136 3.20 22.81 8.54
C GLU A 136 4.67 23.22 8.62
N ALA A 137 5.41 22.78 9.64
CA ALA A 137 6.85 23.01 9.73
C ALA A 137 7.64 22.28 8.63
N GLU A 138 7.25 21.06 8.26
CA GLU A 138 7.90 20.33 7.15
C GLU A 138 7.60 21.00 5.80
N LYS A 139 6.37 21.48 5.58
CA LYS A 139 6.02 22.26 4.40
C LYS A 139 6.85 23.53 4.29
N ALA A 140 6.94 24.30 5.39
CA ALA A 140 7.74 25.51 5.43
C ALA A 140 9.22 25.24 5.10
N LEU A 141 9.79 24.15 5.62
CA LEU A 141 11.14 23.72 5.29
C LEU A 141 11.29 23.40 3.79
N LYS A 142 10.37 22.62 3.22
CA LYS A 142 10.39 22.25 1.81
C LYS A 142 10.26 23.48 0.89
N THR A 143 9.39 24.43 1.24
CA THR A 143 9.24 25.70 0.51
C THR A 143 10.52 26.52 0.59
N ALA A 144 11.10 26.72 1.78
CA ALA A 144 12.34 27.48 1.93
C ALA A 144 13.51 26.84 1.16
N GLN A 145 13.60 25.50 1.14
CA GLN A 145 14.60 24.78 0.36
C GLN A 145 14.43 25.01 -1.13
N ARG A 146 13.18 25.00 -1.62
CA ARG A 146 12.87 25.28 -3.03
C ARG A 146 13.23 26.71 -3.39
N GLU A 147 12.85 27.69 -2.58
CA GLU A 147 13.19 29.10 -2.81
C GLU A 147 14.72 29.31 -2.84
N LEU A 148 15.47 28.67 -1.94
CA LEU A 148 16.94 28.70 -1.96
C LEU A 148 17.50 28.06 -3.24
N GLN A 149 16.93 26.93 -3.67
CA GLN A 149 17.34 26.23 -4.88
C GLN A 149 17.06 27.09 -6.12
N ASP A 150 15.88 27.70 -6.21
CA ASP A 150 15.48 28.58 -7.31
C ASP A 150 16.39 29.82 -7.36
N ALA A 151 16.65 30.47 -6.23
CA ALA A 151 17.57 31.61 -6.15
C ALA A 151 19.02 31.21 -6.54
N THR A 152 19.45 30.01 -6.19
CA THR A 152 20.76 29.49 -6.59
C THR A 152 20.82 29.24 -8.10
N ALA A 153 19.75 28.66 -8.67
CA ALA A 153 19.63 28.41 -10.11
C ALA A 153 19.58 29.71 -10.94
N GLU A 154 18.97 30.76 -10.40
CA GLU A 154 18.95 32.11 -10.99
C GLU A 154 20.31 32.84 -10.89
N GLY A 155 21.31 32.24 -10.25
CA GLY A 155 22.66 32.81 -10.14
C GLY A 155 22.74 33.97 -9.15
N VAL A 156 21.83 34.04 -8.18
CA VAL A 156 21.89 35.01 -7.08
C VAL A 156 23.20 34.82 -6.31
N LYS A 157 23.96 35.90 -6.10
CA LYS A 157 25.27 35.84 -5.43
C LYS A 157 25.16 35.87 -3.90
N GLU A 158 26.21 35.40 -3.23
CA GLU A 158 26.26 35.10 -1.79
C GLU A 158 25.77 36.16 -0.79
N PRO A 159 25.85 37.50 -0.99
CA PRO A 159 25.21 38.40 -0.02
C PRO A 159 23.67 38.37 -0.11
N LYS A 160 23.12 38.04 -1.28
CA LYS A 160 21.67 37.97 -1.53
C LYS A 160 21.08 36.58 -1.29
N LEU A 161 21.91 35.54 -1.24
CA LEU A 161 21.49 34.18 -0.84
C LEU A 161 21.35 34.01 0.67
N SER A 162 22.06 34.82 1.47
CA SER A 162 22.07 34.73 2.93
C SER A 162 20.67 34.70 3.58
N PRO A 163 19.68 35.52 3.15
CA PRO A 163 18.32 35.44 3.67
C PRO A 163 17.63 34.09 3.41
N PHE A 164 17.81 33.51 2.22
CA PHE A 164 17.22 32.21 1.86
C PHE A 164 17.86 31.07 2.66
N ALA A 165 19.19 31.10 2.82
CA ALA A 165 19.90 30.11 3.64
C ALA A 165 19.48 30.19 5.12
N LYS A 166 19.26 31.41 5.64
CA LYS A 166 18.73 31.61 6.98
C LYS A 166 17.30 31.05 7.11
N ALA A 167 16.42 31.33 6.14
CA ALA A 167 15.06 30.82 6.14
C ALA A 167 15.02 29.28 6.19
N VAL A 168 15.88 28.61 5.43
CA VAL A 168 16.04 27.15 5.49
C VAL A 168 16.49 26.69 6.87
N SER A 169 17.51 27.34 7.45
CA SER A 169 18.01 26.98 8.80
C SER A 169 16.95 27.15 9.88
N ASP A 170 16.21 28.26 9.87
CA ASP A 170 15.17 28.55 10.86
C ASP A 170 14.01 27.54 10.75
N ALA A 171 13.57 27.23 9.52
CA ALA A 171 12.54 26.22 9.26
C ALA A 171 13.00 24.81 9.65
N GLU A 172 14.25 24.45 9.35
CA GLU A 172 14.83 23.15 9.70
C GLU A 172 14.91 22.98 11.22
N TYR A 173 15.36 24.00 11.94
CA TYR A 173 15.39 23.98 13.39
C TYR A 173 14.00 23.73 13.98
N ARG A 174 12.98 24.48 13.51
CA ARG A 174 11.59 24.31 13.99
C ARG A 174 11.05 22.92 13.70
N TYR A 175 11.25 22.41 12.48
CA TYR A 175 10.82 21.06 12.09
C TYR A 175 11.48 19.99 12.97
N ARG A 176 12.80 20.06 13.17
CA ARG A 176 13.53 19.08 14.00
C ARG A 176 13.05 19.08 15.45
N GLN A 177 12.80 20.25 16.05
CA GLN A 177 12.28 20.34 17.43
C GLN A 177 10.93 19.65 17.56
N LEU A 178 10.01 19.92 16.63
CA LEU A 178 8.68 19.30 16.63
C LEU A 178 8.76 17.79 16.37
N LEU A 179 9.65 17.37 15.46
CA LEU A 179 9.85 15.96 15.14
C LEU A 179 10.36 15.17 16.35
N LEU A 180 11.36 15.71 17.05
CA LEU A 180 11.92 15.09 18.26
C LEU A 180 10.89 15.01 19.38
N LYS A 181 10.13 16.10 19.61
CA LYS A 181 9.05 16.14 20.60
C LYS A 181 8.01 15.08 20.28
N TRP A 182 7.51 15.07 19.05
CA TRP A 182 6.55 14.06 18.62
C TRP A 182 7.12 12.67 18.87
N GLN A 183 8.33 12.35 18.38
CA GLN A 183 8.99 11.05 18.55
C GLN A 183 9.06 10.60 20.01
N ALA A 184 9.42 11.50 20.94
CA ALA A 184 9.52 11.22 22.37
C ALA A 184 8.16 10.89 23.00
N GLU A 185 7.07 11.53 22.57
CA GLU A 185 5.71 11.34 23.10
C GLU A 185 5.07 10.00 22.70
N GLY A 186 5.67 9.25 21.77
CA GLY A 186 5.14 7.93 21.35
C GLY A 186 6.12 6.79 21.56
N LYS A 187 7.03 6.91 22.53
CA LYS A 187 7.68 5.80 23.20
C LYS A 187 6.92 5.46 24.48
#